data_AF-A0AAF0IBI3-F1
#
_entry.id   AF-A0AAF0IBI3-F1
#
_cell.length_a   1.000
_cell.length_b   1.000
_cell.length_c   1.000
_cell.angle_alpha   90.00
_cell.angle_beta   90.00
_cell.angle_gamma   90.00
#
_symmetry.space_group_name_H-M   'P 1'
#
loop_
_entity.id
_entity.type
_entity.pdbx_description
1 polymer ?
#
loop_
_entity_poly.entity_id
_entity_poly.type
_entity_poly.pdbx_seq_one_letter_code
_entity_poly.pdbx_strand_id
1 'polypeptide(L)'
;MYTGSKLLGWIVSMAMIFGLTLMFLPEGYAMLITWFNPVFGLNLTVILTELYALLGPYNDMVHISILIGAALVGGLIAGTGKGGLAVAISTLFFGFLLIVGFGVLSVFTVMTNPTVQAQLMSLITSPPPGVDIVAVLSAPVIGGLVDSLITFILSGFGGGFDIPTLISSVIQPILTALIINVLIALIIGAIGGKIGGYILPKKEKLAKKIESKTTSPLEPMFKPDEGVSV
;
A
#
# COMPACT_ATOMS: atom_id res chain seq x y z
N MET A 1 -25.50 7.40 -6.10
CA MET A 1 -24.51 8.30 -5.46
C MET A 1 -23.21 7.55 -5.07
N TYR A 2 -22.70 6.60 -5.86
CA TYR A 2 -21.76 5.57 -5.36
C TYR A 2 -20.37 5.49 -6.04
N THR A 3 -20.07 6.33 -7.03
CA THR A 3 -18.77 6.28 -7.74
C THR A 3 -17.71 7.14 -7.05
N GLY A 4 -18.08 8.33 -6.57
CA GLY A 4 -17.15 9.24 -5.89
C GLY A 4 -16.61 8.69 -4.56
N SER A 5 -17.42 7.97 -3.80
CA SER A 5 -17.00 7.37 -2.52
C SER A 5 -15.98 6.25 -2.70
N LYS A 6 -16.09 5.46 -3.77
CA LYS A 6 -15.11 4.40 -4.09
C LYS A 6 -13.78 4.99 -4.53
N LEU A 7 -13.80 6.03 -5.37
CA LEU A 7 -12.59 6.73 -5.79
C LEU A 7 -11.87 7.35 -4.59
N LEU A 8 -12.60 8.03 -3.71
CA LEU A 8 -12.04 8.60 -2.49
C LEU A 8 -11.47 7.51 -1.56
N GLY A 9 -12.21 6.42 -1.36
CA GLY A 9 -11.74 5.29 -0.56
C GLY A 9 -10.47 4.67 -1.13
N TRP A 10 -10.36 4.55 -2.46
CA TRP A 10 -9.15 4.09 -3.13
C TRP A 10 -7.97 5.05 -2.94
N ILE A 11 -8.15 6.36 -3.13
CA ILE A 11 -7.09 7.37 -2.93
C ILE A 11 -6.59 7.34 -1.48
N VAL A 12 -7.49 7.32 -0.51
CA VAL A 12 -7.13 7.30 0.92
C VAL A 12 -6.43 6.00 1.29
N SER A 13 -6.95 4.85 0.85
CA SER A 13 -6.32 3.54 1.04
C SER A 13 -4.90 3.54 0.47
N MET A 14 -4.72 4.12 -0.72
CA MET A 14 -3.42 4.24 -1.37
C MET A 14 -2.43 5.12 -0.61
N ALA A 15 -2.86 6.32 -0.24
CA ALA A 15 -2.02 7.24 0.54
C ALA A 15 -1.63 6.62 1.89
N MET A 16 -2.54 5.90 2.52
CA MET A 16 -2.27 5.21 3.79
C MET A 16 -1.29 4.06 3.62
N ILE A 17 -1.54 3.14 2.68
CA ILE A 17 -0.68 1.95 2.52
C ILE A 17 0.73 2.39 2.13
N PHE A 18 0.89 3.31 1.17
CA PHE A 18 2.20 3.80 0.76
C PHE A 18 2.86 4.63 1.86
N GLY A 19 2.14 5.62 2.40
CA GLY A 19 2.71 6.56 3.37
C GLY A 19 3.10 5.91 4.70
N LEU A 20 2.26 5.03 5.23
CA LEU A 20 2.58 4.30 6.45
C LEU A 20 3.68 3.28 6.22
N THR A 21 3.67 2.57 5.08
CA THR A 21 4.76 1.64 4.75
C THR A 21 6.09 2.36 4.63
N LEU A 22 6.12 3.54 4.01
CA LEU A 22 7.32 4.36 3.91
C LEU A 22 7.82 4.82 5.29
N MET A 23 6.90 5.17 6.20
CA MET A 23 7.23 5.62 7.55
C MET A 23 7.77 4.50 8.45
N PHE A 24 7.26 3.28 8.27
CA PHE A 24 7.61 2.10 9.07
C PHE A 24 8.43 1.09 8.28
N LEU A 25 9.15 1.56 7.27
CA LEU A 25 9.95 0.70 6.41
C LEU A 25 11.09 0.06 7.24
N PRO A 26 11.30 -1.26 7.16
CA PRO A 26 12.37 -1.90 7.93
C PRO A 26 13.75 -1.33 7.58
N GLU A 27 14.65 -1.31 8.55
CA GLU A 27 15.94 -0.63 8.44
C GLU A 27 16.76 -1.09 7.22
N GLY A 28 16.79 -2.39 6.92
CA GLY A 28 17.53 -2.89 5.76
C GLY A 28 17.01 -2.39 4.41
N TYR A 29 15.71 -2.11 4.28
CA TYR A 29 15.16 -1.43 3.10
C TYR A 29 15.62 0.02 3.04
N ALA A 30 15.59 0.76 4.15
CA ALA A 30 16.07 2.13 4.22
C ALA A 30 17.57 2.23 3.90
N MET A 31 18.37 1.25 4.33
CA MET A 31 19.79 1.13 3.98
C MET A 31 19.97 0.90 2.48
N LEU A 32 19.19 0.00 1.87
CA LEU A 32 19.25 -0.23 0.42
C LEU A 32 18.84 1.00 -0.39
N ILE A 33 17.78 1.69 0.05
CA ILE A 33 17.39 2.96 -0.55
C ILE A 33 18.57 3.92 -0.49
N THR A 34 19.17 4.12 0.68
CA THR A 34 20.29 5.06 0.87
C THR A 34 21.51 4.67 0.02
N TRP A 35 21.85 3.38 -0.02
CA TRP A 35 22.99 2.86 -0.78
C TRP A 35 22.82 3.09 -2.29
N PHE A 36 21.65 2.75 -2.84
CA PHE A 36 21.43 2.78 -4.28
C PHE A 36 20.68 4.04 -4.77
N ASN A 37 20.33 4.97 -3.87
CA ASN A 37 19.71 6.25 -4.18
C ASN A 37 20.46 7.04 -5.27
N PRO A 38 21.82 7.11 -5.28
CA PRO A 38 22.54 7.89 -6.30
C PRO A 38 22.26 7.43 -7.74
N VAL A 39 21.88 6.17 -7.92
CA VAL A 39 21.61 5.55 -9.24
C VAL A 39 20.12 5.59 -9.59
N PHE A 40 19.27 5.16 -8.65
CA PHE A 40 17.85 4.94 -8.94
C PHE A 40 16.94 6.05 -8.41
N GLY A 41 17.45 6.91 -7.53
CA GLY A 41 16.70 8.02 -6.94
C GLY A 41 15.39 7.56 -6.30
N LEU A 42 14.35 8.37 -6.53
CA LEU A 42 13.00 8.12 -6.03
C LEU A 42 12.39 6.80 -6.51
N ASN A 43 12.80 6.28 -7.68
CA ASN A 43 12.24 5.06 -8.24
C ASN A 43 12.46 3.89 -7.28
N LEU A 44 13.65 3.79 -6.68
CA LEU A 44 13.97 2.72 -5.76
C LEU A 44 13.15 2.81 -4.47
N THR A 45 12.98 4.02 -3.94
CA THR A 45 12.12 4.26 -2.77
C THR A 45 10.71 3.75 -3.02
N VAL A 46 10.13 4.07 -4.18
CA VAL A 46 8.78 3.63 -4.53
C VAL A 46 8.72 2.11 -4.70
N ILE A 47 9.66 1.52 -5.44
CA ILE A 47 9.71 0.06 -5.68
C ILE A 47 9.82 -0.70 -4.36
N LEU A 48 10.77 -0.31 -3.49
CA LEU A 48 11.05 -1.02 -2.25
C LEU A 48 9.93 -0.85 -1.21
N THR A 49 9.31 0.32 -1.15
CA THR A 49 8.14 0.57 -0.30
C THR A 49 6.97 -0.29 -0.74
N GLU A 50 6.63 -0.31 -2.03
CA GLU A 50 5.53 -1.11 -2.56
C GLU A 50 5.82 -2.62 -2.49
N LEU A 51 7.08 -3.02 -2.67
CA LEU A 51 7.50 -4.41 -2.52
C LEU A 51 7.23 -4.89 -1.09
N TYR A 52 7.59 -4.10 -0.08
CA TYR A 52 7.27 -4.40 1.30
C TYR A 52 5.75 -4.37 1.54
N ALA A 53 5.04 -3.35 1.04
CA ALA A 53 3.58 -3.25 1.21
C ALA A 53 2.81 -4.45 0.63
N LEU A 54 3.31 -5.08 -0.44
CA LEU A 54 2.69 -6.25 -1.06
C LEU A 54 3.17 -7.58 -0.49
N LEU A 55 4.47 -7.72 -0.26
CA LEU A 55 5.12 -9.00 0.06
C LEU A 55 5.60 -9.10 1.50
N GLY A 56 5.43 -8.04 2.30
CA GLY A 56 5.83 -8.00 3.69
C GLY A 56 5.28 -9.20 4.47
N PRO A 57 5.99 -9.66 5.51
CA PRO A 57 5.64 -10.88 6.23
C PRO A 57 4.28 -10.74 6.89
N TYR A 58 3.42 -11.74 6.72
CA TYR A 58 2.10 -11.75 7.35
C TYR A 58 2.14 -11.96 8.87
N ASN A 59 3.30 -12.28 9.43
CA ASN A 59 3.56 -12.36 10.86
C ASN A 59 4.19 -11.09 11.44
N ASP A 60 4.60 -10.13 10.60
CA ASP A 60 4.97 -8.81 11.09
C ASP A 60 3.71 -8.02 11.44
N MET A 61 3.58 -7.73 12.74
CA MET A 61 2.43 -6.98 13.26
C MET A 61 2.36 -5.57 12.69
N VAL A 62 3.49 -4.93 12.38
CA VAL A 62 3.51 -3.56 11.85
C VAL A 62 2.96 -3.55 10.44
N HIS A 63 3.53 -4.38 9.55
CA HIS A 63 3.05 -4.58 8.18
C HIS A 63 1.55 -4.92 8.12
N ILE A 64 1.12 -5.93 8.88
CA ILE A 64 -0.28 -6.33 8.90
C ILE A 64 -1.19 -5.22 9.41
N SER A 65 -0.77 -4.44 10.41
CA SER A 65 -1.57 -3.32 10.92
C SER A 65 -1.77 -2.23 9.87
N ILE A 66 -0.74 -1.95 9.06
CA ILE A 66 -0.82 -1.00 7.96
C ILE A 66 -1.80 -1.50 6.90
N LEU A 67 -1.66 -2.78 6.51
CA LEU A 67 -2.53 -3.41 5.51
C LEU A 67 -4.00 -3.43 5.94
N ILE A 68 -4.26 -3.84 7.19
CA ILE A 68 -5.60 -3.84 7.79
C ILE A 68 -6.14 -2.40 7.85
N GLY A 69 -5.34 -1.45 8.34
CA GLY A 69 -5.76 -0.06 8.49
C GLY A 69 -6.16 0.58 7.15
N ALA A 70 -5.31 0.45 6.14
CA ALA A 70 -5.56 0.98 4.80
C ALA A 70 -6.80 0.32 4.16
N ALA A 71 -6.89 -1.01 4.19
CA ALA A 71 -8.02 -1.74 3.62
C ALA A 71 -9.34 -1.41 4.34
N LEU A 72 -9.31 -1.29 5.67
CA LEU A 72 -10.49 -0.97 6.46
C LEU A 72 -10.99 0.44 6.17
N VAL A 73 -10.11 1.44 6.18
CA VAL A 73 -10.47 2.84 5.91
C VAL A 73 -10.98 3.00 4.48
N GLY A 74 -10.28 2.43 3.50
CA GLY A 74 -10.73 2.41 2.11
C GLY A 74 -12.10 1.76 1.95
N GLY A 75 -12.33 0.63 2.64
CA GLY A 75 -13.61 -0.06 2.70
C GLY A 75 -14.72 0.80 3.32
N LEU A 76 -14.47 1.38 4.49
CA LEU A 76 -15.44 2.23 5.22
C LEU A 76 -15.94 3.38 4.34
N ILE A 77 -15.04 4.04 3.62
CA ILE A 77 -15.39 5.15 2.72
C ILE A 77 -16.20 4.64 1.52
N ALA A 78 -15.86 3.48 0.96
CA ALA A 78 -16.60 2.89 -0.17
C ALA A 78 -18.07 2.57 0.19
N GLY A 79 -18.36 2.31 1.46
CA GLY A 79 -19.73 2.24 2.00
C GLY A 79 -20.56 1.03 1.55
N THR A 80 -19.94 0.05 0.88
CA THR A 80 -20.58 -1.22 0.51
C THR A 80 -19.56 -2.35 0.52
N GLY A 81 -19.94 -3.58 0.87
CA GLY A 81 -19.01 -4.72 0.89
C GLY A 81 -18.34 -4.98 -0.48
N LYS A 82 -19.09 -4.90 -1.58
CA LYS A 82 -18.54 -5.01 -2.95
C LYS A 82 -17.64 -3.81 -3.32
N GLY A 83 -17.97 -2.62 -2.83
CA GLY A 83 -17.16 -1.42 -3.02
C GLY A 83 -15.83 -1.49 -2.29
N GLY A 84 -15.83 -1.96 -1.04
CA GLY A 84 -14.61 -2.16 -0.26
C GLY A 84 -13.69 -3.23 -0.85
N LEU A 85 -14.27 -4.31 -1.39
CA LEU A 85 -13.51 -5.30 -2.16
C LEU A 85 -12.84 -4.68 -3.39
N ALA A 86 -13.60 -3.90 -4.17
CA ALA A 86 -13.06 -3.22 -5.36
C ALA A 86 -11.94 -2.24 -4.99
N VAL A 87 -12.10 -1.47 -3.91
CA VAL A 87 -11.05 -0.58 -3.41
C VAL A 87 -9.78 -1.36 -3.04
N ALA A 88 -9.90 -2.45 -2.28
CA ALA A 88 -8.75 -3.27 -1.90
C ALA A 88 -8.02 -3.85 -3.13
N ILE A 89 -8.76 -4.39 -4.11
CA ILE A 89 -8.18 -4.90 -5.37
C ILE A 89 -7.45 -3.78 -6.12
N SER A 90 -8.12 -2.63 -6.31
CA SER A 90 -7.55 -1.50 -7.03
C SER A 90 -6.34 -0.89 -6.32
N THR A 91 -6.30 -0.93 -4.99
CA THR A 91 -5.11 -0.53 -4.21
C THR A 91 -3.97 -1.51 -4.51
N LEU A 92 -4.13 -2.80 -4.24
CA LEU A 92 -3.03 -3.76 -4.44
C LEU A 92 -2.54 -3.83 -5.89
N PHE A 93 -3.47 -3.78 -6.86
CA PHE A 93 -3.12 -3.77 -8.28
C PHE A 93 -2.33 -2.52 -8.68
N PHE A 94 -2.69 -1.36 -8.15
CA PHE A 94 -1.94 -0.14 -8.43
C PHE A 94 -0.53 -0.19 -7.83
N GLY A 95 -0.36 -0.70 -6.59
CA GLY A 95 0.96 -0.92 -6.01
C GLY A 95 1.84 -1.82 -6.88
N PHE A 96 1.26 -2.91 -7.40
CA PHE A 96 1.95 -3.78 -8.35
C PHE A 96 2.35 -3.05 -9.64
N LEU A 97 1.46 -2.22 -10.21
CA LEU A 97 1.77 -1.41 -11.39
C LEU A 97 2.88 -0.39 -11.11
N LEU A 98 2.96 0.17 -9.91
CA LEU A 98 4.06 1.06 -9.52
C LEU A 98 5.40 0.31 -9.52
N ILE A 99 5.46 -0.88 -8.93
CA ILE A 99 6.68 -1.71 -8.94
C ILE A 99 7.12 -1.98 -10.38
N VAL A 100 6.21 -2.42 -11.24
CA VAL A 100 6.54 -2.72 -12.65
C VAL A 100 6.95 -1.46 -13.40
N GLY A 101 6.18 -0.37 -13.27
CA GLY A 101 6.43 0.88 -13.99
C GLY A 101 7.77 1.51 -13.59
N PHE A 102 7.99 1.72 -12.29
CA PHE A 102 9.25 2.28 -11.79
C PHE A 102 10.43 1.34 -11.97
N GLY A 103 10.21 0.02 -11.92
CA GLY A 103 11.23 -0.99 -12.20
C GLY A 103 11.70 -0.93 -13.65
N VAL A 104 10.77 -0.89 -14.61
CA VAL A 104 11.07 -0.74 -16.04
C VAL A 104 11.84 0.55 -16.31
N LEU A 105 11.39 1.68 -15.73
CA LEU A 105 12.10 2.95 -15.85
C LEU A 105 13.53 2.85 -15.32
N SER A 106 13.72 2.21 -14.15
CA SER A 106 15.04 2.01 -13.55
C SER A 106 15.98 1.19 -14.44
N VAL A 107 15.46 0.12 -15.05
CA VAL A 107 16.21 -0.70 -16.02
C VAL A 107 16.60 0.11 -17.24
N PHE A 108 15.68 0.89 -17.82
CA PHE A 108 15.98 1.78 -18.94
C PHE A 108 17.04 2.83 -18.59
N THR A 109 16.96 3.46 -17.41
CA THR A 109 17.95 4.44 -16.94
C THR A 109 19.34 3.84 -16.87
N VAL A 110 19.49 2.62 -16.33
CA VAL A 110 20.78 1.93 -16.25
C VAL A 110 21.26 1.53 -17.65
N MET A 111 20.43 0.91 -18.49
CA MET A 111 20.88 0.42 -19.80
C MET A 111 21.27 1.52 -20.78
N THR A 112 20.66 2.71 -20.68
CA THR A 112 20.87 3.80 -21.64
C THR A 112 21.92 4.82 -21.22
N ASN A 113 22.40 4.79 -19.96
CA ASN A 113 23.34 5.76 -19.44
C ASN A 113 24.65 5.09 -18.92
N PRO A 114 25.76 5.15 -19.69
CA PRO A 114 27.04 4.57 -19.28
C PRO A 114 27.60 5.13 -17.97
N THR A 115 27.29 6.39 -17.63
CA THR A 115 27.72 7.00 -16.36
C THR A 115 26.99 6.34 -15.19
N VAL A 116 25.69 6.11 -15.33
CA VAL A 116 24.88 5.42 -14.32
C VAL A 116 25.33 3.97 -14.17
N GLN A 117 25.71 3.30 -15.26
CA GLN A 117 26.30 1.96 -15.20
C GLN A 117 27.60 1.94 -14.40
N ALA A 118 28.52 2.87 -14.68
CA ALA A 118 29.78 2.98 -13.95
C ALA A 118 29.56 3.26 -12.46
N GLN A 119 28.61 4.14 -12.12
CA GLN A 119 28.22 4.42 -10.73
C GLN A 119 27.59 3.20 -10.04
N LEU A 120 26.73 2.45 -10.73
CA LEU A 120 26.18 1.22 -10.17
C LEU A 120 27.28 0.20 -9.88
N MET A 121 28.23 0.03 -10.80
CA MET A 121 29.37 -0.86 -10.60
C MET A 121 30.26 -0.42 -9.43
N SER A 122 30.48 0.88 -9.23
CA SER A 122 31.24 1.38 -8.09
C SER A 122 30.51 1.17 -6.76
N LEU A 123 29.19 1.34 -6.72
CA LEU A 123 28.37 1.10 -5.52
C LEU A 123 28.32 -0.38 -5.11
N ILE A 124 28.28 -1.28 -6.09
CA ILE A 124 28.29 -2.74 -5.82
C ILE A 124 29.66 -3.18 -5.28
N THR A 125 30.74 -2.61 -5.80
CA THR A 125 32.11 -3.02 -5.42
C THR A 125 32.62 -2.35 -4.15
N SER A 126 32.03 -1.21 -3.75
CA SER A 126 32.42 -0.47 -2.54
C SER A 126 31.17 -0.03 -1.77
N PRO A 127 30.67 -0.84 -0.81
CA PRO A 127 29.54 -0.46 0.03
C PRO A 127 29.86 0.82 0.84
N PRO A 128 28.90 1.74 1.01
CA PRO A 128 29.08 2.93 1.84
C PRO A 128 29.46 2.59 3.28
N PRO A 129 30.25 3.44 3.96
CA PRO A 129 30.52 3.30 5.39
C PRO A 129 29.21 3.31 6.19
N GLY A 130 29.06 2.35 7.10
CA GLY A 130 27.87 2.23 7.96
C GLY A 130 26.73 1.39 7.38
N VAL A 131 26.88 0.79 6.19
CA VAL A 131 25.95 -0.25 5.73
C VAL A 131 26.19 -1.53 6.54
N ASP A 132 25.20 -1.91 7.35
CA ASP A 132 25.17 -3.22 7.97
C ASP A 132 24.54 -4.23 7.01
N ILE A 133 25.40 -5.02 6.36
CA ILE A 133 24.97 -6.08 5.44
C ILE A 133 24.06 -7.09 6.16
N VAL A 134 24.28 -7.34 7.46
CA VAL A 134 23.43 -8.24 8.24
C VAL A 134 22.02 -7.67 8.37
N ALA A 135 21.88 -6.36 8.59
CA ALA A 135 20.57 -5.70 8.62
C ALA A 135 19.85 -5.74 7.27
N VAL A 136 20.58 -5.60 6.15
CA VAL A 136 20.03 -5.73 4.79
C VAL A 136 19.57 -7.17 4.51
N LEU A 137 20.37 -8.16 4.87
CA LEU A 137 20.05 -9.58 4.68
C LEU A 137 19.02 -10.10 5.68
N SER A 138 18.82 -9.42 6.80
CA SER A 138 17.76 -9.72 7.75
C SER A 138 16.45 -9.00 7.42
N ALA A 139 16.47 -8.10 6.42
CA ALA A 139 15.29 -7.35 6.03
C ALA A 139 14.23 -8.32 5.50
N PRO A 140 12.96 -8.16 5.91
CA PRO A 140 11.87 -8.97 5.38
C PRO A 140 11.83 -8.97 3.85
N VAL A 141 11.38 -10.06 3.23
CA VAL A 141 11.35 -10.27 1.77
C VAL A 141 12.73 -10.28 1.12
N ILE A 142 13.56 -9.26 1.31
CA ILE A 142 14.89 -9.12 0.72
C ILE A 142 15.84 -10.21 1.22
N GLY A 143 15.90 -10.39 2.54
CA GLY A 143 16.67 -11.45 3.16
C GLY A 143 16.28 -12.82 2.64
N GLY A 144 14.98 -13.11 2.65
CA GLY A 144 14.44 -14.34 2.08
C GLY A 144 14.76 -14.49 0.59
N LEU A 145 14.63 -13.44 -0.22
CA LEU A 145 14.99 -13.46 -1.64
C LEU A 145 16.48 -13.76 -1.84
N VAL A 146 17.35 -13.14 -1.04
CA VAL A 146 18.80 -13.34 -1.13
C VAL A 146 19.17 -14.74 -0.66
N ASP A 147 18.66 -15.20 0.48
CA ASP A 147 18.90 -16.55 0.99
C ASP A 147 18.40 -17.62 0.01
N SER A 148 17.24 -17.41 -0.59
CA SER A 148 16.69 -18.31 -1.61
C SER A 148 17.50 -18.28 -2.90
N LEU A 149 18.05 -17.13 -3.30
CA LEU A 149 18.98 -17.02 -4.43
C LEU A 149 20.33 -17.69 -4.13
N ILE A 150 20.88 -17.51 -2.94
CA ILE A 150 22.12 -18.16 -2.50
C ILE A 150 21.92 -19.67 -2.45
N THR A 151 20.83 -20.14 -1.84
CA THR A 151 20.48 -21.57 -1.79
C THR A 151 20.34 -22.15 -3.19
N PHE A 152 19.68 -21.43 -4.10
CA PHE A 152 19.58 -21.80 -5.51
C PHE A 152 20.96 -21.90 -6.18
N ILE A 153 21.82 -20.88 -6.04
CA ILE A 153 23.17 -20.85 -6.64
C ILE A 153 24.04 -21.98 -6.08
N LEU A 154 24.03 -22.19 -4.77
CA LEU A 154 24.79 -23.24 -4.09
C LEU A 154 24.29 -24.65 -4.46
N SER A 155 22.98 -24.81 -4.68
CA SER A 155 22.39 -26.06 -5.17
C SER A 155 22.69 -26.32 -6.65
N GLY A 156 22.97 -25.27 -7.45
CA GLY A 156 23.13 -25.34 -8.90
C GLY A 156 24.58 -25.47 -9.41
N PHE A 157 25.62 -25.28 -8.59
CA PHE A 157 27.01 -25.36 -9.05
C PHE A 157 27.51 -26.79 -9.34
N GLY A 158 26.67 -27.82 -9.15
CA GLY A 158 26.97 -29.23 -9.46
C GLY A 158 26.18 -29.85 -10.61
N GLY A 159 25.09 -29.23 -11.09
CA GLY A 159 24.26 -29.87 -12.11
C GLY A 159 23.00 -29.11 -12.48
N GLY A 160 23.06 -28.34 -13.56
CA GLY A 160 21.88 -27.84 -14.29
C GLY A 160 21.04 -26.80 -13.55
N PHE A 161 20.29 -26.03 -14.32
CA PHE A 161 19.30 -25.08 -13.80
C PHE A 161 18.08 -25.86 -13.27
N ASP A 162 18.01 -26.10 -11.96
CA ASP A 162 16.93 -26.89 -11.34
C ASP A 162 15.67 -26.03 -11.09
N ILE A 163 14.78 -26.04 -12.08
CA ILE A 163 13.48 -25.34 -12.07
C ILE A 163 12.64 -25.70 -10.82
N PRO A 164 12.49 -26.98 -10.42
CA PRO A 164 11.88 -27.35 -9.14
C PRO A 164 12.40 -26.59 -7.92
N THR A 165 13.72 -26.45 -7.78
CA THR A 165 14.36 -25.77 -6.65
C THR A 165 14.11 -24.26 -6.68
N LEU A 166 14.11 -23.65 -7.87
CA LEU A 166 13.71 -22.24 -8.04
C LEU A 166 12.26 -22.01 -7.61
N ILE A 167 11.35 -22.92 -7.99
CA ILE A 167 9.93 -22.81 -7.63
C ILE A 167 9.74 -22.92 -6.12
N SER A 168 10.30 -23.95 -5.48
CA SER A 168 10.09 -24.22 -4.06
C SER A 168 10.79 -23.21 -3.14
N SER A 169 11.99 -22.76 -3.52
CA SER A 169 12.83 -21.93 -2.65
C SER A 169 12.58 -20.43 -2.84
N VAL A 170 12.30 -19.97 -4.06
CA VAL A 170 12.17 -18.53 -4.36
C VAL A 170 10.71 -18.16 -4.62
N ILE A 171 10.06 -18.83 -5.57
CA ILE A 171 8.75 -18.39 -6.08
C ILE A 171 7.63 -18.68 -5.08
N GLN A 172 7.61 -19.87 -4.49
CA GLN A 172 6.52 -20.31 -3.63
C GLN A 172 6.37 -19.44 -2.37
N PRO A 173 7.43 -19.09 -1.60
CA PRO A 173 7.29 -18.21 -0.44
C PRO A 173 6.73 -16.82 -0.79
N ILE A 174 7.18 -16.23 -1.91
CA ILE A 174 6.70 -14.94 -2.42
C ILE A 174 5.21 -15.03 -2.75
N LEU A 175 4.81 -16.07 -3.48
CA LEU A 175 3.41 -16.29 -3.85
C LEU A 175 2.54 -16.52 -2.61
N THR A 176 3.01 -17.28 -1.63
CA THR A 176 2.29 -17.51 -0.37
C THR A 176 2.07 -16.20 0.39
N ALA A 177 3.13 -15.39 0.58
CA ALA A 177 3.01 -14.08 1.24
C ALA A 177 2.04 -13.15 0.50
N LEU A 178 2.17 -13.08 -0.83
CA LEU A 178 1.30 -12.29 -1.68
C LEU A 178 -0.17 -12.71 -1.53
N ILE A 179 -0.46 -14.01 -1.64
CA ILE A 179 -1.83 -14.55 -1.53
C ILE A 179 -2.42 -14.22 -0.16
N ILE A 180 -1.67 -14.42 0.93
CA ILE A 180 -2.15 -14.14 2.28
C ILE A 180 -2.45 -12.64 2.44
N ASN A 181 -1.53 -11.77 2.04
CA ASN A 181 -1.71 -10.32 2.14
C ASN A 181 -2.91 -9.84 1.30
N VAL A 182 -3.07 -10.38 0.09
CA VAL A 182 -4.25 -10.11 -0.75
C VAL A 182 -5.53 -10.55 -0.02
N LEU A 183 -5.59 -11.77 0.50
CA LEU A 183 -6.78 -12.27 1.20
C LEU A 183 -7.14 -11.40 2.41
N ILE A 184 -6.15 -11.00 3.20
CA ILE A 184 -6.34 -10.10 4.36
C ILE A 184 -6.97 -8.78 3.88
N ALA A 185 -6.37 -8.12 2.90
CA ALA A 185 -6.86 -6.85 2.38
C ALA A 185 -8.29 -6.97 1.81
N LEU A 186 -8.60 -8.05 1.10
CA LEU A 186 -9.94 -8.28 0.54
C LEU A 186 -10.99 -8.49 1.63
N ILE A 187 -10.70 -9.34 2.62
CA ILE A 187 -11.62 -9.63 3.73
C ILE A 187 -11.88 -8.35 4.54
N ILE A 188 -10.81 -7.64 4.92
CA ILE A 188 -10.91 -6.43 5.73
C ILE A 188 -11.58 -5.30 4.94
N GLY A 189 -11.24 -5.12 3.67
CA GLY A 189 -11.90 -4.16 2.79
C GLY A 189 -13.40 -4.42 2.67
N ALA A 190 -13.81 -5.68 2.52
CA ALA A 190 -15.23 -6.05 2.50
C ALA A 190 -15.93 -5.80 3.84
N ILE A 191 -15.27 -6.07 4.98
CA ILE A 191 -15.78 -5.78 6.32
C ILE A 191 -15.95 -4.26 6.50
N GLY A 192 -14.93 -3.46 6.18
CA GLY A 192 -15.00 -2.00 6.21
C GLY A 192 -16.14 -1.48 5.35
N GLY A 193 -16.29 -2.02 4.15
CA GLY A 193 -17.40 -1.71 3.24
C GLY A 193 -18.78 -1.96 3.85
N LYS A 194 -18.98 -3.10 4.52
CA LYS A 194 -20.24 -3.40 5.22
C LYS A 194 -20.49 -2.42 6.35
N ILE A 195 -19.50 -2.19 7.21
CA ILE A 195 -19.60 -1.26 8.35
C ILE A 195 -19.92 0.16 7.88
N GLY A 196 -19.22 0.65 6.86
CA GLY A 196 -19.46 1.96 6.26
C GLY A 196 -20.89 2.10 5.74
N GLY A 197 -21.39 1.06 5.08
CA GLY A 197 -22.78 1.00 4.60
C GLY A 197 -23.83 1.03 5.72
N TYR A 198 -23.52 0.56 6.93
CA TYR A 198 -24.42 0.69 8.09
C TYR A 198 -24.38 2.09 8.73
N ILE A 199 -23.23 2.77 8.70
CA ILE A 199 -23.01 4.05 9.39
C ILE A 199 -23.46 5.24 8.53
N LEU A 200 -23.09 5.25 7.24
CA LEU A 200 -23.32 6.39 6.34
C LEU A 200 -24.81 6.79 6.23
N PRO A 201 -25.78 5.87 6.06
CA PRO A 201 -27.19 6.24 5.97
C PRO A 201 -27.74 6.81 7.29
N LYS A 202 -27.22 6.35 8.44
CA LYS A 202 -27.60 6.90 9.75
C LYS A 202 -27.09 8.33 9.90
N LYS A 203 -25.86 8.60 9.45
CA LYS A 203 -25.28 9.96 9.45
C LYS A 203 -26.07 10.92 8.55
N GLU A 204 -26.42 10.50 7.33
CA GLU A 204 -27.22 11.33 6.42
C GLU A 204 -28.61 11.65 6.98
N LYS A 205 -29.27 10.68 7.61
CA LYS A 205 -30.57 10.90 8.27
C LYS A 205 -30.46 11.88 9.44
N LEU A 206 -29.40 11.78 10.24
CA LEU A 206 -29.15 12.71 11.34
C LEU A 206 -28.83 14.13 10.83
N ALA A 207 -27.99 14.25 9.79
CA ALA A 207 -27.64 15.54 9.19
C ALA A 207 -28.89 16.25 8.65
N LYS A 208 -29.73 15.55 7.88
CA LYS A 208 -30.99 16.10 7.37
C LYS A 208 -31.97 16.51 8.48
N LYS A 209 -32.02 15.74 9.58
CA LYS A 209 -32.87 16.05 10.75
C LYS A 209 -32.38 17.29 11.52
N ILE A 210 -31.08 17.54 11.52
CA ILE A 210 -30.49 18.76 12.09
C ILE A 210 -30.78 19.93 11.16
N GLU A 211 -30.48 19.82 9.86
CA GLU A 211 -30.76 20.87 8.87
C GLU A 211 -32.23 21.29 8.87
N SER A 212 -33.17 20.34 8.96
CA SER A 212 -34.61 20.66 9.03
C SER A 212 -35.00 21.38 10.32
N LYS A 213 -34.25 21.18 11.41
CA LYS A 213 -34.47 21.92 12.68
C LYS A 213 -33.86 23.31 12.64
N THR A 214 -32.73 23.50 11.97
CA THR A 214 -32.05 24.80 11.85
C THR A 214 -32.68 25.70 10.79
N THR A 215 -33.36 25.13 9.78
CA THR A 215 -34.07 25.86 8.72
C THR A 215 -35.58 25.99 8.98
N SER A 216 -36.08 25.55 10.14
CA SER A 216 -37.45 25.90 10.56
C SER A 216 -37.55 27.42 10.56
N PRO A 217 -38.46 28.02 9.77
CA PRO A 217 -38.68 29.45 9.82
C PRO A 217 -39.02 29.81 11.26
N LEU A 218 -38.42 30.88 11.77
CA LEU A 218 -39.00 31.60 12.89
C LEU A 218 -40.45 31.88 12.47
N GLU A 219 -41.41 31.15 13.06
CA GLU A 219 -42.81 31.52 12.94
C GLU A 219 -42.88 33.01 13.30
N PRO A 220 -43.41 33.88 12.44
CA PRO A 220 -43.59 35.26 12.81
C PRO A 220 -44.55 35.28 14.01
N MET A 221 -44.00 35.46 15.20
CA MET A 221 -44.71 35.70 16.47
C MET A 221 -45.35 37.11 16.48
N PHE A 222 -45.92 37.53 15.37
CA PHE A 222 -46.66 38.79 15.29
C PHE A 222 -47.94 38.53 14.50
N LYS A 223 -48.98 38.12 15.22
CA LYS A 223 -50.36 38.39 14.79
C LYS A 223 -50.55 39.91 14.94
N PRO A 224 -50.86 40.66 13.88
CA PRO A 224 -51.29 42.04 14.06
C PRO A 224 -52.61 42.01 14.83
N ASP A 225 -52.66 42.71 15.96
CA ASP A 225 -53.90 42.90 16.71
C ASP A 225 -54.95 43.51 15.77
N GLU A 226 -56.08 42.82 15.66
CA GLU A 226 -57.29 43.35 15.06
C GLU A 226 -57.78 44.53 15.91
N GLY A 227 -57.81 45.72 15.29
CA GLY A 227 -58.73 46.78 15.68
C GLY A 227 -58.20 47.85 16.62
N VAL A 228 -57.77 48.98 16.05
CA VAL A 228 -58.14 50.29 16.57
C VAL A 228 -58.63 51.14 15.41
N SER A 229 -59.95 51.30 15.34
CA SER A 229 -60.63 52.31 14.53
C SER A 229 -60.36 53.70 15.11
N VAL A 230 -59.94 54.64 14.27
CA VAL A 230 -60.02 56.08 14.54
C VAL A 230 -61.31 56.61 13.94
#